data_AF-A0A0J6SM67-F1
#
_entry.id   AF-A0A0J6SM67-F1
#
_cell.length_a   1.000
_cell.length_b   1.000
_cell.length_c   1.000
_cell.angle_alpha   90.00
_cell.angle_beta   90.00
_cell.angle_gamma   90.00
#
_symmetry.space_group_name_H-M   'P 1'
#
loop_
_entity.id
_entity.type
_entity.pdbx_description
1 polymer ?
#
loop_
_entity_poly.entity_id
_entity_poly.type
_entity_poly.pdbx_seq_one_letter_code
_entity_poly.pdbx_strand_id
1 'polypeptide(L)'
;MLDAIRRAFGAGTTPPVRVTGAGALPSIYPVSDLAAASVAAAGLALAELVEARFGRPQAVSSCVTVDRRLAAFWFARSLHPLGWDLPPLWDPVAGDYRAADGWIRLHTNAPHHRDAALAVLGTAPEREAVAAVVARWAANDLETAVVAAGGCAAAMRSAEAWSRHPQGRAVAQEPLVVWETGETGLDGLAAARADRPLAGLHVLDLTRVLAGPVATRFLAGCGATVLRLDPPSWDEPGVLPETTLGKTCARLDLKQPARRARFEALLATADVLVHGYRADALARLGFDAAARARLRPGLIDVSLDAYGWTGPWRGRRGFDSLVQMSCGIAEAGMAGAGADRPVPLPVQALDHATGTLMAAAVLHGLTRRLATGRGSTARLSLARTAALLA
;
A
#
# COMPACT_ATOMS: atom_id res chain seq x y z
N MET A 1 19.23 2.95 0.35
CA MET A 1 17.78 2.78 0.07
C MET A 1 17.22 3.86 -0.86
N LEU A 2 17.34 5.16 -0.52
CA LEU A 2 16.84 6.25 -1.37
C LEU A 2 17.33 6.18 -2.83
N ASP A 3 18.61 5.86 -3.06
CA ASP A 3 19.12 5.77 -4.43
C ASP A 3 18.53 4.60 -5.22
N ALA A 4 18.18 3.49 -4.56
CA ALA A 4 17.47 2.39 -5.20
C ALA A 4 16.04 2.81 -5.57
N ILE A 5 15.36 3.55 -4.70
CA ILE A 5 14.06 4.15 -4.99
C ILE A 5 14.18 5.10 -6.18
N ARG A 6 15.13 6.04 -6.18
CA ARG A 6 15.35 6.99 -7.28
C ARG A 6 15.56 6.31 -8.63
N ARG A 7 16.37 5.25 -8.67
CA ARG A 7 16.56 4.45 -9.89
C ARG A 7 15.26 3.85 -10.41
N ALA A 8 14.37 3.39 -9.53
CA ALA A 8 13.06 2.86 -9.92
C ALA A 8 12.11 3.92 -10.51
N PHE A 9 12.37 5.20 -10.25
CA PHE A 9 11.65 6.33 -10.83
C PHE A 9 12.35 6.91 -12.07
N GLY A 10 13.44 6.29 -12.55
CA GLY A 10 14.18 6.77 -13.72
C GLY A 10 14.89 8.12 -13.53
N ALA A 11 15.06 8.58 -12.28
CA ALA A 11 15.70 9.85 -11.99
C ALA A 11 17.24 9.72 -12.04
N GLY A 12 17.86 10.22 -13.12
CA GLY A 12 19.31 10.16 -13.35
C GLY A 12 20.13 11.20 -12.57
N THR A 13 19.54 12.33 -12.19
CA THR A 13 20.16 13.39 -11.39
C THR A 13 19.06 14.18 -10.66
N THR A 14 18.88 13.95 -9.36
CA THR A 14 17.87 14.64 -8.54
C THR A 14 18.54 15.56 -7.52
N PRO A 15 17.89 16.67 -7.12
CA PRO A 15 18.36 17.53 -6.05
C PRO A 15 18.81 16.78 -4.77
N PRO A 16 19.78 17.35 -4.02
CA PRO A 16 20.25 16.74 -2.77
C PRO A 16 19.10 16.63 -1.77
N VAL A 17 19.05 15.51 -1.04
CA VAL A 17 18.15 15.34 0.11
C VAL A 17 18.95 15.54 1.38
N ARG A 18 18.49 16.42 2.25
CA ARG A 18 19.04 16.60 3.60
C ARG A 18 18.16 15.82 4.58
N VAL A 19 18.76 14.88 5.29
CA VAL A 19 18.07 14.19 6.38
C VAL A 19 18.42 14.85 7.70
N THR A 20 17.42 15.26 8.47
CA THR A 20 17.56 15.87 9.81
C THR A 20 16.94 14.98 10.87
N GLY A 21 17.10 15.36 12.15
CA GLY A 21 16.57 14.61 13.29
C GLY A 21 17.38 13.37 13.60
N ALA A 22 17.07 12.75 14.75
CA ALA A 22 17.75 11.55 15.24
C ALA A 22 16.76 10.55 15.83
N GLY A 23 17.20 9.29 15.96
CA GLY A 23 16.41 8.18 16.50
C GLY A 23 16.06 7.14 15.44
N ALA A 24 15.65 5.97 15.93
CA ALA A 24 15.22 4.86 15.09
C ALA A 24 14.10 4.08 15.77
N LEU A 25 13.22 3.49 14.97
CA LEU A 25 12.26 2.48 15.44
C LEU A 25 13.04 1.22 15.86
N PRO A 26 12.65 0.57 16.96
CA PRO A 26 13.36 -0.60 17.48
C PRO A 26 13.11 -1.81 16.57
N SER A 27 14.03 -2.05 15.65
CA SER A 27 13.92 -3.08 14.62
C SER A 27 15.30 -3.54 14.20
N ILE A 28 15.44 -4.83 13.89
CA ILE A 28 16.66 -5.38 13.27
C ILE A 28 16.81 -4.92 11.81
N TYR A 29 15.71 -4.51 11.17
CA TYR A 29 15.68 -3.91 9.85
C TYR A 29 15.74 -2.38 9.93
N PRO A 30 16.30 -1.70 8.90
CA PRO A 30 16.43 -0.24 8.85
C PRO A 30 15.10 0.47 8.54
N VAL A 31 14.07 0.25 9.36
CA VAL A 31 12.70 0.75 9.14
C VAL A 31 12.63 2.28 9.13
N SER A 32 13.40 2.96 9.98
CA SER A 32 13.46 4.43 9.97
C SER A 32 14.16 4.98 8.73
N ASP A 33 15.09 4.25 8.13
CA ASP A 33 15.67 4.61 6.84
C ASP A 33 14.67 4.43 5.72
N LEU A 34 13.87 3.36 5.75
CA LEU A 34 12.76 3.15 4.82
C LEU A 34 11.72 4.27 4.91
N ALA A 35 11.35 4.66 6.12
CA ALA A 35 10.43 5.78 6.34
C ALA A 35 10.98 7.09 5.75
N ALA A 36 12.20 7.46 6.12
CA ALA A 36 12.83 8.69 5.63
C ALA A 36 13.03 8.67 4.10
N ALA A 37 13.47 7.55 3.53
CA ALA A 37 13.70 7.41 2.10
C ALA A 37 12.41 7.45 1.28
N SER A 38 11.32 6.84 1.78
CA SER A 38 10.03 6.86 1.09
C SER A 38 9.43 8.27 1.11
N VAL A 39 9.47 8.96 2.25
CA VAL A 39 9.01 10.36 2.37
C VAL A 39 9.87 11.30 1.51
N ALA A 40 11.19 11.09 1.47
CA ALA A 40 12.09 11.84 0.61
C ALA A 40 11.75 11.66 -0.87
N ALA A 41 11.44 10.44 -1.30
CA ALA A 41 11.04 10.17 -2.68
C ALA A 41 9.74 10.89 -3.06
N ALA A 42 8.73 10.89 -2.19
CA ALA A 42 7.49 11.64 -2.42
C ALA A 42 7.73 13.16 -2.44
N GLY A 43 8.56 13.68 -1.53
CA GLY A 43 8.94 15.09 -1.50
C GLY A 43 9.73 15.53 -2.75
N LEU A 44 10.63 14.69 -3.24
CA LEU A 44 11.36 14.92 -4.50
C LEU A 44 10.42 14.93 -5.69
N ALA A 45 9.51 13.96 -5.79
CA ALA A 45 8.52 13.91 -6.89
C ALA A 45 7.59 15.13 -6.87
N LEU A 46 7.21 15.62 -5.68
CA LEU A 46 6.43 16.84 -5.55
C LEU A 46 7.21 18.08 -6.00
N ALA A 47 8.48 18.18 -5.59
CA ALA A 47 9.36 19.28 -6.00
C ALA A 47 9.57 19.29 -7.53
N GLU A 48 9.77 18.12 -8.13
CA GLU A 48 9.89 17.94 -9.59
C GLU A 48 8.62 18.40 -10.32
N LEU A 49 7.44 18.04 -9.81
CA LEU A 49 6.16 18.48 -10.37
C LEU A 49 6.00 20.01 -10.30
N VAL A 50 6.34 20.61 -9.16
CA VAL A 50 6.29 22.06 -8.96
C VAL A 50 7.22 22.77 -9.94
N GLU A 51 8.46 22.32 -10.06
CA GLU A 51 9.45 22.90 -10.98
C GLU A 51 9.02 22.76 -12.44
N ALA A 52 8.49 21.58 -12.83
CA ALA A 52 8.00 21.35 -14.18
C ALA A 52 6.80 22.23 -14.56
N ARG A 53 5.91 22.55 -13.59
CA ARG A 53 4.70 23.33 -13.86
C ARG A 53 4.89 24.83 -13.72
N PHE A 54 5.65 25.28 -12.72
CA PHE A 54 5.73 26.70 -12.34
C PHE A 54 7.12 27.30 -12.55
N GLY A 55 8.09 26.50 -12.99
CA GLY A 55 9.51 26.87 -12.95
C GLY A 55 10.05 26.84 -11.51
N ARG A 56 11.35 27.08 -11.37
CA ARG A 56 12.02 27.07 -10.07
C ARG A 56 11.80 28.41 -9.36
N PRO A 57 11.10 28.46 -8.21
CA PRO A 57 10.92 29.72 -7.49
C PRO A 57 12.25 30.16 -6.86
N GLN A 58 12.61 31.45 -6.99
CA GLN A 58 13.85 32.00 -6.42
C GLN A 58 13.96 31.83 -4.89
N ALA A 59 12.83 31.67 -4.18
CA ALA A 59 12.75 31.58 -2.73
C ALA A 59 12.78 30.15 -2.14
N VAL A 60 12.75 29.10 -2.98
CA VAL A 60 12.67 27.71 -2.49
C VAL A 60 14.03 27.03 -2.67
N SER A 61 14.60 26.58 -1.55
CA SER A 61 15.81 25.76 -1.56
C SER A 61 15.58 24.53 -2.44
N SER A 62 16.50 24.26 -3.37
CA SER A 62 16.46 23.03 -4.18
C SER A 62 16.78 21.77 -3.38
N CYS A 63 16.87 21.83 -2.06
CA CYS A 63 17.15 20.70 -1.21
C CYS A 63 15.88 20.26 -0.48
N VAL A 64 15.38 19.07 -0.81
CA VAL A 64 14.30 18.43 -0.03
C VAL A 64 14.87 18.04 1.33
N THR A 65 14.23 18.51 2.41
CA THR A 65 14.63 18.15 3.77
C THR A 65 13.61 17.19 4.36
N VAL A 66 14.09 16.08 4.93
CA VAL A 66 13.24 15.10 5.62
C VAL A 66 13.75 14.91 7.04
N ASP A 67 12.87 15.14 8.01
CA ASP A 67 13.16 14.78 9.39
C ASP A 67 12.88 13.28 9.61
N ARG A 68 13.92 12.54 9.95
CA ARG A 68 13.88 11.09 10.15
C ARG A 68 12.88 10.69 11.24
N ARG A 69 12.84 11.42 12.34
CA ARG A 69 12.00 11.11 13.49
C ARG A 69 10.53 11.34 13.15
N LEU A 70 10.23 12.46 12.49
CA LEU A 70 8.87 12.74 12.02
C LEU A 70 8.42 11.73 10.96
N ALA A 71 9.28 11.34 10.03
CA ALA A 71 8.97 10.30 9.05
C ALA A 71 8.61 8.96 9.73
N ALA A 72 9.34 8.58 10.78
CA ALA A 72 9.03 7.40 11.58
C ALA A 72 7.67 7.50 12.31
N PHE A 73 7.30 8.68 12.83
CA PHE A 73 5.98 8.88 13.43
C PHE A 73 4.84 8.81 12.41
N TRP A 74 5.07 9.29 11.19
CA TRP A 74 4.10 9.14 10.09
C TRP A 74 3.85 7.69 9.65
N PHE A 75 4.78 6.78 9.97
CA PHE A 75 4.65 5.33 9.80
C PHE A 75 3.92 4.66 10.97
N ALA A 76 3.68 5.38 12.07
CA ALA A 76 2.92 4.91 13.21
C ALA A 76 1.49 5.48 13.18
N ARG A 77 1.20 6.51 13.98
CA ARG A 77 -0.06 7.24 13.95
C ARG A 77 0.20 8.74 13.97
N SER A 78 -0.63 9.49 13.24
CA SER A 78 -0.59 10.95 13.18
C SER A 78 -1.66 11.62 14.06
N LEU A 79 -2.56 10.83 14.65
CA LEU A 79 -3.68 11.33 15.46
C LEU A 79 -3.65 10.82 16.90
N HIS A 80 -4.17 11.67 17.79
CA HIS A 80 -4.47 11.35 19.18
C HIS A 80 -5.95 11.60 19.47
N PRO A 81 -6.75 10.56 19.76
CA PRO A 81 -8.15 10.70 20.15
C PRO A 81 -8.32 11.55 21.43
N LEU A 82 -9.29 12.46 21.44
CA LEU A 82 -9.66 13.26 22.62
C LEU A 82 -11.12 12.96 22.98
N GLY A 83 -11.34 12.31 24.12
CA GLY A 83 -12.68 12.00 24.63
C GLY A 83 -13.37 10.79 23.98
N TRP A 84 -12.64 9.94 23.25
CA TRP A 84 -13.11 8.68 22.68
C TRP A 84 -11.96 7.70 22.50
N ASP A 85 -12.28 6.40 22.43
CA ASP A 85 -11.30 5.34 22.18
C ASP A 85 -11.33 4.87 20.74
N LEU A 86 -10.14 4.58 20.20
CA LEU A 86 -10.03 3.97 18.88
C LEU A 86 -10.55 2.53 18.90
N PRO A 87 -11.40 2.15 17.93
CA PRO A 87 -11.82 0.77 17.77
C PRO A 87 -10.61 -0.17 17.62
N PRO A 88 -10.71 -1.44 18.07
CA PRO A 88 -9.63 -2.41 17.94
C PRO A 88 -9.17 -2.55 16.48
N LEU A 89 -7.85 -2.59 16.28
CA LEU A 89 -7.25 -2.84 14.97
C LEU A 89 -7.37 -4.30 14.53
N TRP A 90 -7.50 -5.22 15.49
CA TRP A 90 -7.45 -6.65 15.26
C TRP A 90 -8.74 -7.32 15.72
N ASP A 91 -9.26 -8.21 14.88
CA ASP A 91 -10.31 -9.16 15.26
C ASP A 91 -9.79 -10.14 16.34
N PRO A 92 -10.65 -10.65 17.26
CA PRO A 92 -10.20 -11.46 18.39
C PRO A 92 -9.40 -12.71 18.04
N VAL A 93 -9.60 -13.28 16.84
CA VAL A 93 -8.85 -14.45 16.37
C VAL A 93 -7.76 -14.11 15.35
N ALA A 94 -7.51 -12.82 15.06
CA ALA A 94 -6.38 -12.42 14.24
C ALA A 94 -5.08 -12.57 15.04
N GLY A 95 -4.00 -12.99 14.38
CA GLY A 95 -2.66 -13.03 14.97
C GLY A 95 -1.86 -14.28 14.65
N ASP A 96 -0.78 -14.46 15.40
CA ASP A 96 0.18 -15.55 15.23
C ASP A 96 -0.19 -16.75 16.10
N TYR A 97 -0.16 -17.92 15.48
CA TYR A 97 -0.47 -19.20 16.10
C TYR A 97 0.65 -20.20 15.82
N ARG A 98 0.97 -21.01 16.83
CA ARG A 98 1.92 -22.10 16.68
C ARG A 98 1.24 -23.27 15.98
N ALA A 99 1.79 -23.66 14.84
CA ALA A 99 1.41 -24.83 14.06
C ALA A 99 2.31 -26.02 14.44
N ALA A 100 2.04 -27.21 13.90
CA ALA A 100 2.80 -28.43 14.20
C ALA A 100 4.29 -28.34 13.81
N ASP A 101 4.60 -27.59 12.76
CA ASP A 101 5.93 -27.48 12.14
C ASP A 101 6.45 -26.03 12.06
N GLY A 102 5.81 -25.08 12.75
CA GLY A 102 6.22 -23.68 12.71
C GLY A 102 5.16 -22.70 13.20
N TRP A 103 5.07 -21.56 12.53
CA TRP A 103 4.11 -20.50 12.86
C TRP A 103 3.26 -20.14 11.64
N ILE A 104 2.03 -19.74 11.90
CA ILE A 104 1.11 -19.20 10.90
C ILE A 104 0.44 -17.94 11.47
N ARG A 105 0.26 -16.93 10.62
CA ARG A 105 -0.58 -15.77 10.94
C ARG A 105 -1.93 -15.91 10.27
N LEU A 106 -3.01 -15.75 11.03
CA LEU A 106 -4.36 -15.60 10.52
C LEU A 106 -4.74 -14.12 10.49
N HIS A 107 -5.26 -13.63 9.35
CA HIS A 107 -5.70 -12.25 9.20
C HIS A 107 -7.23 -12.17 9.03
N THR A 108 -7.92 -12.00 10.14
CA THR A 108 -9.38 -12.15 10.24
C THR A 108 -10.15 -10.84 10.43
N ASN A 109 -9.49 -9.67 10.29
CA ASN A 109 -10.12 -8.36 10.51
C ASN A 109 -11.35 -8.06 9.65
N ALA A 110 -11.47 -8.68 8.48
CA ALA A 110 -12.70 -8.62 7.68
C ALA A 110 -13.57 -9.83 8.00
N PRO A 111 -14.89 -9.67 8.27
CA PRO A 111 -15.76 -10.77 8.68
C PRO A 111 -15.69 -12.00 7.77
N HIS A 112 -15.75 -11.81 6.45
CA HIS A 112 -15.64 -12.92 5.49
C HIS A 112 -14.28 -13.64 5.50
N HIS A 113 -13.19 -12.98 5.90
CA HIS A 113 -11.90 -13.66 6.08
C HIS A 113 -11.87 -14.48 7.37
N ARG A 114 -12.47 -13.97 8.46
CA ARG A 114 -12.67 -14.71 9.71
C ARG A 114 -13.52 -15.95 9.46
N ASP A 115 -14.67 -15.78 8.83
CA ASP A 115 -15.63 -16.85 8.61
C ASP A 115 -15.00 -17.97 7.74
N ALA A 116 -14.22 -17.61 6.72
CA ALA A 116 -13.45 -18.57 5.92
C ALA A 116 -12.40 -19.34 6.75
N ALA A 117 -11.66 -18.65 7.62
CA ALA A 117 -10.67 -19.31 8.49
C ALA A 117 -11.34 -20.25 9.50
N LEU A 118 -12.43 -19.82 10.14
CA LEU A 118 -13.17 -20.64 11.10
C LEU A 118 -13.88 -21.83 10.44
N ALA A 119 -14.34 -21.69 9.19
CA ALA A 119 -14.90 -22.80 8.43
C ALA A 119 -13.86 -23.90 8.15
N VAL A 120 -12.61 -23.51 7.85
CA VAL A 120 -11.49 -24.48 7.68
C VAL A 120 -11.11 -25.14 9.00
N LEU A 121 -11.08 -24.37 10.09
CA LEU A 121 -10.70 -24.86 11.41
C LEU A 121 -11.80 -25.65 12.12
N GLY A 122 -13.07 -25.45 11.74
CA GLY A 122 -14.22 -26.11 12.36
C GLY A 122 -14.36 -25.80 13.86
N THR A 123 -14.05 -24.56 14.27
CA THR A 123 -13.97 -24.17 15.69
C THR A 123 -14.65 -22.83 15.98
N ALA A 124 -14.90 -22.56 17.26
CA ALA A 124 -15.48 -21.31 17.74
C ALA A 124 -14.55 -20.11 17.46
N PRO A 125 -15.08 -18.87 17.36
CA PRO A 125 -14.30 -17.64 17.17
C PRO A 125 -13.54 -17.21 18.43
N GLU A 126 -12.88 -18.14 19.10
CA GLU A 126 -12.18 -17.96 20.37
C GLU A 126 -10.71 -18.29 20.18
N ARG A 127 -9.83 -17.40 20.64
CA ARG A 127 -8.39 -17.50 20.37
C ARG A 127 -7.78 -18.81 20.86
N GLU A 128 -8.22 -19.32 22.00
CA GLU A 128 -7.73 -20.59 22.57
C GLU A 128 -8.21 -21.79 21.76
N ALA A 129 -9.48 -21.81 21.37
CA ALA A 129 -10.06 -22.87 20.54
C ALA A 129 -9.40 -22.91 19.14
N VAL A 130 -9.13 -21.74 18.55
CA VAL A 130 -8.35 -21.61 17.31
C VAL A 130 -6.94 -22.14 17.51
N ALA A 131 -6.23 -21.73 18.57
CA ALA A 131 -4.87 -22.18 18.84
C ALA A 131 -4.76 -23.70 18.98
N ALA A 132 -5.70 -24.33 19.70
CA ALA A 132 -5.72 -25.78 19.90
C ALA A 132 -5.88 -26.57 18.59
N VAL A 133 -6.66 -26.06 17.64
CA VAL A 133 -6.80 -26.66 16.30
C VAL A 133 -5.57 -26.39 15.45
N VAL A 134 -5.11 -25.13 15.39
CA VAL A 134 -3.94 -24.74 14.57
C VAL A 134 -2.70 -25.54 14.93
N ALA A 135 -2.49 -25.85 16.22
CA ALA A 135 -1.35 -26.65 16.69
C ALA A 135 -1.26 -28.06 16.08
N ARG A 136 -2.34 -28.57 15.47
CA ARG A 136 -2.40 -29.89 14.83
C ARG A 136 -2.16 -29.85 13.32
N TRP A 137 -2.11 -28.65 12.73
CA TRP A 137 -1.89 -28.47 11.30
C TRP A 137 -0.42 -28.23 10.98
N ALA A 138 0.04 -28.71 9.82
CA ALA A 138 1.22 -28.15 9.18
C ALA A 138 0.90 -26.73 8.68
N ALA A 139 1.81 -25.78 8.89
CA ALA A 139 1.57 -24.36 8.64
C ALA A 139 1.22 -24.07 7.17
N ASN A 140 1.94 -24.70 6.23
CA ASN A 140 1.71 -24.51 4.79
C ASN A 140 0.38 -25.14 4.33
N ASP A 141 -0.01 -26.26 4.92
CA ASP A 141 -1.28 -26.93 4.57
C ASP A 141 -2.47 -26.09 5.04
N LEU A 142 -2.39 -25.55 6.27
CA LEU A 142 -3.41 -24.65 6.78
C LEU A 142 -3.46 -23.33 6.00
N GLU A 143 -2.31 -22.75 5.66
CA GLU A 143 -2.24 -21.58 4.79
C GLU A 143 -2.97 -21.85 3.46
N THR A 144 -2.68 -22.98 2.83
CA THR A 144 -3.30 -23.38 1.56
C THR A 144 -4.81 -23.54 1.70
N ALA A 145 -5.27 -24.25 2.75
CA ALA A 145 -6.68 -24.49 3.00
C ALA A 145 -7.46 -23.18 3.27
N VAL A 146 -6.93 -22.30 4.12
CA VAL A 146 -7.56 -21.00 4.44
C VAL A 146 -7.63 -20.10 3.21
N VAL A 147 -6.56 -20.04 2.40
CA VAL A 147 -6.54 -19.24 1.17
C VAL A 147 -7.50 -19.80 0.13
N ALA A 148 -7.59 -21.12 -0.02
CA ALA A 148 -8.53 -21.78 -0.93
C ALA A 148 -10.00 -21.51 -0.52
N ALA A 149 -10.29 -21.43 0.78
CA ALA A 149 -11.60 -21.04 1.30
C ALA A 149 -11.91 -19.53 1.16
N GLY A 150 -10.99 -18.73 0.60
CA GLY A 150 -11.16 -17.29 0.42
C GLY A 150 -10.76 -16.44 1.64
N GLY A 151 -10.17 -17.06 2.67
CA GLY A 151 -9.57 -16.41 3.81
C GLY A 151 -8.17 -15.84 3.52
N CYS A 152 -7.54 -15.30 4.56
CA CYS A 152 -6.21 -14.71 4.49
C CYS A 152 -5.34 -15.23 5.63
N ALA A 153 -4.29 -15.97 5.27
CA ALA A 153 -3.30 -16.48 6.21
C ALA A 153 -1.92 -16.50 5.55
N ALA A 154 -0.87 -16.58 6.36
CA ALA A 154 0.49 -16.79 5.89
C ALA A 154 1.29 -17.67 6.83
N ALA A 155 1.87 -18.75 6.29
CA ALA A 155 2.86 -19.55 7.00
C ALA A 155 4.17 -18.75 7.12
N MET A 156 4.79 -18.79 8.29
CA MET A 156 6.08 -18.16 8.53
C MET A 156 7.17 -18.93 7.78
N ARG A 157 8.01 -18.19 7.06
CA ARG A 157 9.15 -18.72 6.32
C ARG A 157 10.39 -17.94 6.73
N SER A 158 11.58 -18.52 6.58
CA SER A 158 12.83 -17.75 6.64
C SER A 158 13.06 -16.98 5.33
N ALA A 159 13.95 -15.99 5.35
CA ALA A 159 14.35 -15.27 4.14
C ALA A 159 14.95 -16.21 3.07
N GLU A 160 15.68 -17.25 3.51
CA GLU A 160 16.27 -18.27 2.64
C GLU A 160 15.19 -19.17 2.01
N ALA A 161 14.18 -19.57 2.77
CA ALA A 161 13.04 -20.32 2.23
C ALA A 161 12.25 -19.48 1.22
N TRP A 162 12.06 -18.18 1.51
CA TRP A 162 11.38 -17.25 0.60
C TRP A 162 12.15 -17.06 -0.72
N SER A 163 13.48 -16.92 -0.68
CA SER A 163 14.29 -16.73 -1.90
C SER A 163 14.24 -17.94 -2.85
N ARG A 164 13.98 -19.14 -2.32
CA ARG A 164 13.75 -20.37 -3.11
C ARG A 164 12.30 -20.55 -3.53
N HIS A 165 11.35 -19.98 -2.79
CA HIS A 165 9.93 -20.10 -3.07
C HIS A 165 9.58 -19.50 -4.46
N PRO A 166 8.73 -20.15 -5.28
CA PRO A 166 8.39 -19.66 -6.62
C PRO A 166 7.90 -18.21 -6.64
N GLN A 167 7.10 -17.80 -5.65
CA GLN A 167 6.66 -16.41 -5.54
C GLN A 167 7.80 -15.46 -5.16
N GLY A 168 8.66 -15.84 -4.21
CA GLY A 168 9.76 -14.97 -3.79
C GLY A 168 10.76 -14.72 -4.92
N ARG A 169 11.04 -15.75 -5.74
CA ARG A 169 11.84 -15.61 -6.97
C ARG A 169 11.21 -14.65 -7.98
N ALA A 170 9.89 -14.70 -8.16
CA ALA A 170 9.18 -13.81 -9.08
C ALA A 170 9.28 -12.35 -8.61
N VAL A 171 8.96 -12.07 -7.34
CA VAL A 171 9.07 -10.73 -6.73
C VAL A 171 10.49 -10.17 -6.77
N ALA A 172 11.50 -11.02 -6.58
CA ALA A 172 12.90 -10.60 -6.62
C ALA A 172 13.32 -10.04 -7.99
N GLN A 173 12.68 -10.50 -9.07
CA GLN A 173 12.92 -10.05 -10.45
C GLN A 173 12.09 -8.83 -10.85
N GLU A 174 11.06 -8.47 -10.08
CA GLU A 174 10.25 -7.28 -10.36
C GLU A 174 11.03 -6.00 -10.04
N PRO A 175 10.86 -4.92 -10.84
CA PRO A 175 11.30 -3.61 -10.42
C PRO A 175 10.46 -3.12 -9.23
N LEU A 176 10.97 -2.15 -8.47
CA LEU A 176 10.22 -1.56 -7.34
C LEU A 176 8.91 -0.90 -7.80
N VAL A 177 8.92 -0.29 -8.99
CA VAL A 177 7.74 0.27 -9.66
C VAL A 177 7.74 -0.22 -11.09
N VAL A 178 6.66 -0.88 -11.51
CA VAL A 178 6.44 -1.25 -12.92
C VAL A 178 5.68 -0.11 -13.59
N TRP A 179 6.28 0.47 -14.64
CA TRP A 179 5.73 1.61 -15.37
C TRP A 179 5.25 1.23 -16.75
N GLU A 180 4.10 1.75 -17.15
CA GLU A 180 3.59 1.69 -18.52
C GLU A 180 3.12 3.09 -18.96
N THR A 181 3.36 3.44 -20.21
CA THR A 181 2.92 4.72 -20.79
C THR A 181 1.46 4.58 -21.23
N GLY A 182 0.61 5.51 -20.79
CA GLY A 182 -0.80 5.54 -21.14
C GLY A 182 -1.10 6.32 -22.42
N GLU A 183 -2.39 6.61 -22.59
CA GLU A 183 -2.93 7.40 -23.69
C GLU A 183 -2.73 8.91 -23.49
N THR A 184 -2.82 9.67 -24.58
CA THR A 184 -2.79 11.14 -24.53
C THR A 184 -4.05 11.69 -23.87
N GLY A 185 -3.92 12.71 -23.02
CA GLY A 185 -5.08 13.37 -22.42
C GLY A 185 -4.74 14.65 -21.67
N LEU A 186 -5.78 15.29 -21.13
CA LEU A 186 -5.66 16.57 -20.42
C LEU A 186 -4.82 16.45 -19.14
N ASP A 187 -4.07 17.51 -18.83
CA ASP A 187 -3.11 17.57 -17.73
C ASP A 187 -3.73 17.58 -16.32
N GLY A 188 -5.02 17.92 -16.18
CA GLY A 188 -5.76 17.92 -14.92
C GLY A 188 -5.27 18.92 -13.85
N LEU A 189 -4.41 19.88 -14.21
CA LEU A 189 -3.71 20.75 -13.25
C LEU A 189 -3.96 22.24 -13.53
N ALA A 190 -5.11 22.57 -14.11
CA ALA A 190 -5.46 23.95 -14.49
C ALA A 190 -5.56 24.89 -13.27
N ALA A 191 -6.03 24.41 -12.12
CA ALA A 191 -6.18 25.21 -10.90
C ALA A 191 -4.98 25.13 -9.93
N ALA A 192 -3.91 24.42 -10.32
CA ALA A 192 -2.74 24.23 -9.48
C ALA A 192 -1.97 25.56 -9.30
N ARG A 193 -1.39 25.75 -8.11
CA ARG A 193 -0.55 26.90 -7.77
C ARG A 193 0.70 26.44 -7.04
N ALA A 194 1.78 27.21 -7.06
CA ALA A 194 3.05 26.83 -6.41
C ALA A 194 2.90 26.53 -4.91
N ASP A 195 1.98 27.22 -4.20
CA ASP A 195 1.68 27.02 -2.78
C ASP A 195 0.67 25.89 -2.51
N ARG A 196 -0.05 25.44 -3.54
CA ARG A 196 -1.03 24.34 -3.51
C ARG A 196 -0.92 23.53 -4.81
N PRO A 197 0.15 22.73 -4.95
CA PRO A 197 0.53 22.17 -6.26
C PRO A 197 -0.44 21.13 -6.81
N LEU A 198 -1.29 20.55 -5.96
CA LEU A 198 -2.33 19.59 -6.40
C LEU A 198 -3.74 20.19 -6.35
N ALA A 199 -3.89 21.51 -6.17
CA ALA A 199 -5.21 22.14 -6.19
C ALA A 199 -5.93 21.89 -7.53
N GLY A 200 -7.17 21.41 -7.44
CA GLY A 200 -8.00 21.05 -8.60
C GLY A 200 -7.77 19.64 -9.14
N LEU A 201 -6.76 18.90 -8.66
CA LEU A 201 -6.53 17.51 -9.05
C LEU A 201 -7.61 16.61 -8.43
N HIS A 202 -8.31 15.85 -9.26
CA HIS A 202 -9.32 14.89 -8.79
C HIS A 202 -8.74 13.48 -8.67
N VAL A 203 -8.75 12.94 -7.46
CA VAL A 203 -8.26 11.59 -7.16
C VAL A 203 -9.42 10.68 -6.77
N LEU A 204 -9.59 9.60 -7.52
CA LEU A 204 -10.51 8.52 -7.17
C LEU A 204 -9.77 7.43 -6.40
N ASP A 205 -10.13 7.25 -5.14
CA ASP A 205 -9.48 6.31 -4.22
C ASP A 205 -10.36 5.07 -4.02
N LEU A 206 -9.94 3.94 -4.59
CA LEU A 206 -10.58 2.63 -4.44
C LEU A 206 -9.84 1.72 -3.44
N THR A 207 -8.98 2.30 -2.63
CA THR A 207 -8.10 1.57 -1.72
C THR A 207 -8.72 1.44 -0.33
N ARG A 208 -8.18 0.49 0.45
CA ARG A 208 -8.66 0.13 1.79
C ARG A 208 -7.47 -0.14 2.70
N VAL A 209 -7.71 -0.15 4.00
CA VAL A 209 -6.76 -0.48 5.07
C VAL A 209 -5.65 0.55 5.26
N LEU A 210 -4.50 0.45 4.59
CA LEU A 210 -3.33 1.31 4.90
C LEU A 210 -2.57 1.81 3.68
N ALA A 211 -1.91 0.97 2.88
CA ALA A 211 -0.97 1.45 1.84
C ALA A 211 -1.59 2.46 0.87
N GLY A 212 -2.65 2.04 0.17
CA GLY A 212 -3.35 2.93 -0.74
C GLY A 212 -3.91 4.19 -0.05
N PRO A 213 -4.59 4.06 1.11
CA PRO A 213 -5.08 5.23 1.82
C PRO A 213 -3.98 6.19 2.31
N VAL A 214 -2.79 5.70 2.66
CA VAL A 214 -1.60 6.52 2.98
C VAL A 214 -1.20 7.35 1.76
N ALA A 215 -1.19 6.75 0.58
CA ALA A 215 -0.86 7.44 -0.67
C ALA A 215 -1.81 8.61 -0.94
N THR A 216 -3.11 8.34 -0.90
CA THR A 216 -4.13 9.34 -1.23
C THR A 216 -4.30 10.37 -0.12
N ARG A 217 -3.99 10.04 1.14
CA ARG A 217 -3.91 11.02 2.23
C ARG A 217 -2.76 12.00 2.00
N PHE A 218 -1.60 11.52 1.55
CA PHE A 218 -0.48 12.38 1.18
C PHE A 218 -0.90 13.38 0.09
N LEU A 219 -1.55 12.89 -0.97
CA LEU A 219 -2.06 13.72 -2.06
C LEU A 219 -3.08 14.76 -1.58
N ALA A 220 -4.01 14.37 -0.70
CA ALA A 220 -4.95 15.31 -0.08
C ALA A 220 -4.23 16.40 0.71
N GLY A 221 -3.21 16.04 1.48
CA GLY A 221 -2.37 16.99 2.22
C GLY A 221 -1.63 18.00 1.33
N CYS A 222 -1.33 17.64 0.08
CA CYS A 222 -0.75 18.53 -0.92
C CYS A 222 -1.79 19.32 -1.74
N GLY A 223 -3.08 19.18 -1.42
CA GLY A 223 -4.17 19.99 -1.96
C GLY A 223 -5.09 19.28 -2.97
N ALA A 224 -4.91 17.98 -3.22
CA ALA A 224 -5.78 17.23 -4.12
C ALA A 224 -7.19 17.03 -3.54
N THR A 225 -8.21 16.99 -4.40
CA THR A 225 -9.56 16.58 -4.01
C THR A 225 -9.68 15.07 -4.14
N VAL A 226 -9.76 14.38 -3.00
CA VAL A 226 -9.78 12.92 -2.94
C VAL A 226 -11.18 12.42 -2.59
N LEU A 227 -11.76 11.63 -3.49
CA LEU A 227 -13.00 10.88 -3.25
C LEU A 227 -12.66 9.41 -3.05
N ARG A 228 -12.80 8.92 -1.82
CA ARG A 228 -12.71 7.51 -1.48
C ARG A 228 -14.04 6.81 -1.67
N LEU A 229 -14.04 5.68 -2.39
CA LEU A 229 -15.22 4.85 -2.61
C LEU A 229 -15.04 3.46 -2.02
N ASP A 230 -15.91 3.09 -1.09
CA ASP A 230 -15.98 1.76 -0.50
C ASP A 230 -17.26 1.04 -0.92
N PRO A 231 -17.27 -0.31 -1.02
CA PRO A 231 -18.53 -1.04 -1.20
C PRO A 231 -19.36 -0.95 0.10
N PRO A 232 -20.70 -1.01 0.02
CA PRO A 232 -21.56 -0.83 1.20
C PRO A 232 -21.32 -1.82 2.34
N SER A 233 -20.78 -3.00 2.02
CA SER A 233 -20.49 -4.10 2.94
C SER A 233 -19.09 -4.05 3.56
N TRP A 234 -18.30 -3.00 3.32
CA TRP A 234 -16.96 -2.85 3.87
C TRP A 234 -16.95 -1.83 5.01
N ASP A 235 -16.18 -2.16 6.05
CA ASP A 235 -15.90 -1.27 7.16
C ASP A 235 -14.51 -1.59 7.75
N GLU A 236 -13.85 -0.58 8.30
CA GLU A 236 -12.50 -0.68 8.87
C GLU A 236 -12.25 0.35 10.00
N PRO A 237 -13.09 0.34 11.05
CA PRO A 237 -13.24 1.46 11.97
C PRO A 237 -11.95 1.80 12.75
N GLY A 238 -11.06 0.83 12.97
CA GLY A 238 -9.77 1.07 13.66
C GLY A 238 -8.73 1.84 12.84
N VAL A 239 -8.86 1.88 11.50
CA VAL A 239 -7.92 2.58 10.61
C VAL A 239 -8.53 3.81 9.92
N LEU A 240 -9.86 3.92 9.86
CA LEU A 240 -10.55 5.03 9.20
C LEU A 240 -10.07 6.41 9.71
N PRO A 241 -10.02 6.69 11.02
CA PRO A 241 -9.65 8.04 11.50
C PRO A 241 -8.30 8.51 10.96
N GLU A 242 -7.31 7.61 10.92
CA GLU A 242 -5.96 7.88 10.41
C GLU A 242 -5.97 8.09 8.89
N THR A 243 -6.75 7.29 8.17
CA THR A 243 -6.61 7.14 6.71
C THR A 243 -7.56 8.00 5.89
N THR A 244 -8.59 8.61 6.50
CA THR A 244 -9.58 9.46 5.80
C THR A 244 -9.34 10.96 5.95
N LEU A 245 -8.30 11.38 6.69
CA LEU A 245 -7.94 12.79 6.82
C LEU A 245 -7.77 13.45 5.45
N GLY A 246 -8.46 14.59 5.24
CA GLY A 246 -8.42 15.35 3.99
C GLY A 246 -9.21 14.75 2.83
N LYS A 247 -9.97 13.65 3.04
CA LYS A 247 -10.74 12.97 1.99
C LYS A 247 -12.25 13.11 2.20
N THR A 248 -12.99 13.07 1.10
CA THR A 248 -14.43 12.79 1.12
C THR A 248 -14.64 11.29 0.89
N CYS A 249 -15.53 10.67 1.65
CA CYS A 249 -15.81 9.23 1.53
C CYS A 249 -17.27 9.03 1.09
N ALA A 250 -17.49 8.06 0.19
CA ALA A 250 -18.83 7.62 -0.19
C ALA A 250 -18.86 6.10 -0.37
N ARG A 251 -20.07 5.52 -0.27
CA ARG A 251 -20.28 4.09 -0.52
C ARG A 251 -20.92 3.88 -1.88
N LEU A 252 -20.37 2.95 -2.67
CA LEU A 252 -20.86 2.66 -4.02
C LEU A 252 -20.78 1.16 -4.33
N ASP A 253 -21.92 0.57 -4.71
CA ASP A 253 -21.98 -0.84 -5.13
C ASP A 253 -21.93 -0.94 -6.66
N LEU A 254 -20.75 -1.30 -7.18
CA LEU A 254 -20.50 -1.41 -8.62
C LEU A 254 -21.25 -2.57 -9.29
N LYS A 255 -21.91 -3.44 -8.52
CA LYS A 255 -22.76 -4.51 -9.08
C LYS A 255 -24.12 -3.99 -9.53
N GLN A 256 -24.54 -2.81 -9.08
CA GLN A 256 -25.80 -2.20 -9.48
C GLN A 256 -25.60 -1.32 -10.72
N PRO A 257 -26.32 -1.53 -11.83
CA PRO A 257 -26.09 -0.81 -13.08
C PRO A 257 -26.09 0.73 -12.95
N ALA A 258 -27.04 1.29 -12.19
CA ALA A 258 -27.11 2.74 -11.97
C ALA A 258 -25.89 3.29 -11.19
N ARG A 259 -25.42 2.54 -10.20
CA ARG A 259 -24.24 2.90 -9.39
C ARG A 259 -22.95 2.73 -10.19
N ARG A 260 -22.90 1.73 -11.06
CA ARG A 260 -21.81 1.53 -12.04
C ARG A 260 -21.73 2.73 -13.00
N ALA A 261 -22.84 3.17 -13.57
CA ALA A 261 -22.87 4.36 -14.43
C ALA A 261 -22.39 5.62 -13.68
N ARG A 262 -22.73 5.76 -12.39
CA ARG A 262 -22.20 6.84 -11.54
C ARG A 262 -20.69 6.75 -11.35
N PHE A 263 -20.14 5.55 -11.15
CA PHE A 263 -18.70 5.35 -11.08
C PHE A 263 -18.01 5.70 -12.39
N GLU A 264 -18.56 5.28 -13.53
CA GLU A 264 -18.04 5.61 -14.86
C GLU A 264 -17.99 7.13 -15.08
N ALA A 265 -19.03 7.86 -14.69
CA ALA A 265 -19.05 9.32 -14.74
C ALA A 265 -17.99 9.97 -13.84
N LEU A 266 -17.79 9.44 -12.62
CA LEU A 266 -16.74 9.92 -11.71
C LEU A 266 -15.34 9.67 -12.31
N LEU A 267 -15.10 8.45 -12.80
CA LEU A 267 -13.83 8.06 -13.41
C LEU A 267 -13.50 8.89 -14.66
N ALA A 268 -14.49 9.20 -15.49
CA ALA A 268 -14.32 10.04 -16.68
C ALA A 268 -13.85 11.47 -16.36
N THR A 269 -14.05 11.93 -15.13
CA THR A 269 -13.61 13.26 -14.65
C THR A 269 -12.43 13.23 -13.68
N ALA A 270 -11.95 12.04 -13.32
CA ALA A 270 -10.80 11.89 -12.44
C ALA A 270 -9.49 12.14 -13.20
N ASP A 271 -8.47 12.61 -12.51
CA ASP A 271 -7.11 12.74 -13.06
C ASP A 271 -6.23 11.59 -12.65
N VAL A 272 -6.52 11.03 -11.47
CA VAL A 272 -5.79 9.95 -10.85
C VAL A 272 -6.78 8.90 -10.36
N LEU A 273 -6.48 7.63 -10.64
CA LEU A 273 -7.12 6.48 -10.01
C LEU A 273 -6.08 5.78 -9.14
N VAL A 274 -6.43 5.53 -7.87
CA VAL A 274 -5.60 4.72 -6.97
C VAL A 274 -6.39 3.49 -6.55
N HIS A 275 -5.82 2.28 -6.71
CA HIS A 275 -6.50 1.05 -6.31
C HIS A 275 -5.56 -0.02 -5.74
N GLY A 276 -6.06 -0.79 -4.75
CA GLY A 276 -5.28 -1.81 -4.03
C GLY A 276 -5.90 -3.21 -4.11
N TYR A 277 -6.58 -3.51 -5.22
CA TYR A 277 -7.24 -4.80 -5.41
C TYR A 277 -6.30 -5.83 -6.04
N ARG A 278 -6.68 -7.12 -5.93
CA ARG A 278 -6.09 -8.19 -6.73
C ARG A 278 -6.02 -7.78 -8.20
N ALA A 279 -4.96 -8.18 -8.90
CA ALA A 279 -4.66 -7.75 -10.27
C ALA A 279 -5.83 -7.89 -11.26
N ASP A 280 -6.73 -8.84 -11.03
CA ASP A 280 -7.89 -9.16 -11.88
C ASP A 280 -9.22 -8.53 -11.42
N ALA A 281 -9.26 -7.83 -10.29
CA ALA A 281 -10.51 -7.44 -9.66
C ALA A 281 -11.30 -6.37 -10.42
N LEU A 282 -10.63 -5.32 -10.89
CA LEU A 282 -11.28 -4.30 -11.72
C LEU A 282 -11.65 -4.86 -13.10
N ALA A 283 -10.79 -5.70 -13.68
CA ALA A 283 -11.07 -6.36 -14.96
C ALA A 283 -12.35 -7.21 -14.89
N ARG A 284 -12.56 -7.97 -13.81
CA ARG A 284 -13.82 -8.72 -13.58
C ARG A 284 -15.06 -7.83 -13.45
N LEU A 285 -14.90 -6.55 -13.11
CA LEU A 285 -15.99 -5.57 -13.07
C LEU A 285 -16.17 -4.84 -14.42
N GLY A 286 -15.38 -5.19 -15.44
CA GLY A 286 -15.38 -4.54 -16.76
C GLY A 286 -14.54 -3.26 -16.82
N PHE A 287 -13.70 -3.01 -15.81
CA PHE A 287 -12.81 -1.86 -15.73
C PHE A 287 -11.35 -2.29 -15.87
N ASP A 288 -11.01 -3.04 -16.92
CA ASP A 288 -9.61 -3.32 -17.25
C ASP A 288 -8.85 -2.04 -17.66
N ALA A 289 -7.53 -2.13 -17.84
CA ALA A 289 -6.71 -0.95 -18.17
C ALA A 289 -7.20 -0.24 -19.44
N ALA A 290 -7.60 -0.99 -20.47
CA ALA A 290 -8.10 -0.42 -21.72
C ALA A 290 -9.45 0.29 -21.52
N ALA A 291 -10.36 -0.27 -20.73
CA ALA A 291 -11.64 0.36 -20.39
C ALA A 291 -11.45 1.66 -19.60
N ARG A 292 -10.53 1.68 -18.63
CA ARG A 292 -10.21 2.89 -17.86
C ARG A 292 -9.58 3.96 -18.74
N ALA A 293 -8.65 3.59 -19.63
CA ALA A 293 -8.03 4.51 -20.58
C ALA A 293 -9.04 5.08 -21.60
N ARG A 294 -10.05 4.30 -22.03
CA ARG A 294 -11.14 4.80 -22.88
C ARG A 294 -12.05 5.79 -22.14
N LEU A 295 -12.39 5.51 -20.88
CA LEU A 295 -13.23 6.39 -20.07
C LEU A 295 -12.52 7.70 -19.72
N ARG A 296 -11.21 7.62 -19.44
CA ARG A 296 -10.37 8.79 -19.15
C ARG A 296 -9.00 8.65 -19.83
N PRO A 297 -8.86 9.14 -21.08
CA PRO A 297 -7.55 9.26 -21.73
C PRO A 297 -6.64 10.15 -20.90
N GLY A 298 -5.35 9.83 -20.80
CA GLY A 298 -4.41 10.58 -19.95
C GLY A 298 -4.48 10.29 -18.46
N LEU A 299 -5.28 9.31 -18.00
CA LEU A 299 -5.36 8.91 -16.58
C LEU A 299 -3.98 8.55 -16.00
N ILE A 300 -3.73 8.99 -14.77
CA ILE A 300 -2.66 8.44 -13.93
C ILE A 300 -3.24 7.32 -13.08
N ASP A 301 -2.87 6.08 -13.38
CA ASP A 301 -3.42 4.88 -12.76
C ASP A 301 -2.37 4.20 -11.89
N VAL A 302 -2.51 4.31 -10.57
CA VAL A 302 -1.53 3.77 -9.62
C VAL A 302 -2.14 2.68 -8.78
N SER A 303 -1.48 1.54 -8.73
CA SER A 303 -1.99 0.39 -8.01
C SER A 303 -0.95 -0.39 -7.24
N LEU A 304 -1.44 -1.11 -6.22
CA LEU A 304 -0.63 -2.07 -5.48
C LEU A 304 -1.34 -3.42 -5.34
N ASP A 305 -0.53 -4.46 -5.13
CA ASP A 305 -0.95 -5.72 -4.53
C ASP A 305 0.00 -6.14 -3.40
N ALA A 306 -0.28 -7.28 -2.77
CA ALA A 306 0.53 -7.78 -1.66
C ALA A 306 1.80 -8.52 -2.13
N TYR A 307 1.67 -9.38 -3.13
CA TYR A 307 2.67 -10.42 -3.44
C TYR A 307 3.42 -10.23 -4.76
N GLY A 308 3.22 -9.14 -5.49
CA GLY A 308 3.84 -8.91 -6.79
C GLY A 308 2.94 -9.27 -7.95
N TRP A 309 3.25 -8.69 -9.11
CA TRP A 309 2.43 -8.75 -10.32
C TRP A 309 2.69 -10.00 -11.17
N THR A 310 3.71 -10.77 -10.82
CA THR A 310 4.14 -12.00 -11.48
C THR A 310 4.13 -13.18 -10.51
N GLY A 311 4.33 -14.40 -11.03
CA GLY A 311 4.37 -15.61 -10.22
C GLY A 311 2.99 -16.18 -9.84
N PRO A 312 2.99 -17.29 -9.08
CA PRO A 312 1.76 -18.03 -8.74
C PRO A 312 0.83 -17.30 -7.77
N TRP A 313 1.33 -16.37 -6.96
CA TRP A 313 0.53 -15.63 -5.96
C TRP A 313 0.11 -14.23 -6.41
N ARG A 314 0.29 -13.85 -7.68
CA ARG A 314 -0.14 -12.53 -8.20
C ARG A 314 -1.64 -12.19 -7.99
N GLY A 315 -2.48 -13.22 -7.85
CA GLY A 315 -3.91 -13.07 -7.56
C GLY A 315 -4.27 -13.26 -6.09
N ARG A 316 -3.29 -13.54 -5.22
CA ARG A 316 -3.50 -13.89 -3.82
C ARG A 316 -3.76 -12.63 -2.99
N ARG A 317 -4.72 -12.72 -2.06
CA ARG A 317 -4.94 -11.66 -1.06
C ARG A 317 -3.77 -11.63 -0.08
N GLY A 318 -3.40 -10.44 0.35
CA GLY A 318 -2.39 -10.27 1.39
C GLY A 318 -2.54 -8.94 2.08
N PHE A 319 -1.82 -8.84 3.19
CA PHE A 319 -1.69 -7.68 4.04
C PHE A 319 -0.22 -7.59 4.46
N ASP A 320 0.24 -6.41 4.86
CA ASP A 320 1.62 -6.21 5.33
C ASP A 320 2.04 -7.30 6.34
N SER A 321 1.22 -7.48 7.38
CA SER A 321 1.43 -8.51 8.41
C SER A 321 1.59 -9.94 7.86
N LEU A 322 0.94 -10.29 6.74
CA LEU A 322 1.08 -11.60 6.09
C LEU A 322 2.32 -11.68 5.19
N VAL A 323 2.66 -10.58 4.52
CA VAL A 323 3.88 -10.49 3.71
C VAL A 323 5.11 -10.64 4.59
N GLN A 324 5.13 -10.00 5.78
CA GLN A 324 6.22 -10.14 6.74
C GLN A 324 6.46 -11.61 7.19
N MET A 325 5.38 -12.39 7.34
CA MET A 325 5.48 -13.83 7.64
C MET A 325 6.03 -14.61 6.45
N SER A 326 5.56 -14.28 5.25
CA SER A 326 5.91 -14.99 4.02
C SER A 326 7.36 -14.77 3.61
N CYS A 327 7.89 -13.55 3.78
CA CYS A 327 9.19 -13.15 3.23
C CYS A 327 10.37 -13.24 4.21
N GLY A 328 10.16 -13.74 5.43
CA GLY A 328 11.25 -13.90 6.41
C GLY A 328 11.44 -12.77 7.40
N ILE A 329 10.71 -11.66 7.27
CA ILE A 329 10.87 -10.52 8.18
C ILE A 329 10.51 -10.89 9.63
N ALA A 330 9.36 -11.56 9.82
CA ALA A 330 8.90 -11.93 11.16
C ALA A 330 9.77 -13.02 11.82
N GLU A 331 10.32 -13.91 11.00
CA GLU A 331 11.25 -14.97 11.44
C GLU A 331 12.60 -14.39 11.83
N ALA A 332 13.18 -13.52 10.99
CA ALA A 332 14.41 -12.81 11.32
C ALA A 332 14.26 -11.97 12.59
N GLY A 333 13.13 -11.28 12.75
CA GLY A 333 12.80 -10.53 13.97
C GLY A 333 12.75 -11.43 15.21
N MET A 334 12.11 -12.61 15.09
CA MET A 334 12.05 -13.60 16.16
C MET A 334 13.44 -14.07 16.58
N ALA A 335 14.28 -14.43 15.60
CA ALA A 335 15.65 -14.87 15.83
C ALA A 335 16.51 -13.75 16.45
N GLY A 336 16.46 -12.53 15.89
CA GLY A 336 17.25 -11.39 16.35
C GLY A 336 16.89 -10.90 17.75
N ALA A 337 15.63 -11.08 18.18
CA ALA A 337 15.18 -10.77 19.53
C ALA A 337 15.36 -11.94 20.52
N GLY A 338 15.75 -13.13 20.06
CA GLY A 338 15.75 -14.35 20.89
C GLY A 338 14.36 -14.70 21.42
N ALA A 339 13.31 -14.35 20.67
CA ALA A 339 11.92 -14.52 21.09
C ALA A 339 11.41 -15.93 20.81
N ASP A 340 10.38 -16.35 21.55
CA ASP A 340 9.70 -17.63 21.41
C ASP A 340 8.53 -17.59 20.40
N ARG A 341 8.26 -16.43 19.80
CA ARG A 341 7.15 -16.15 18.88
C ARG A 341 7.55 -15.17 17.78
N PRO A 342 6.82 -15.13 16.64
CA PRO A 342 7.12 -14.22 15.53
C PRO A 342 7.19 -12.76 16.00
N VAL A 343 8.22 -12.03 15.55
CA VAL A 343 8.39 -10.61 15.88
C VAL A 343 8.31 -9.81 14.58
N PRO A 344 7.15 -9.19 14.27
CA PRO A 344 7.02 -8.34 13.10
C PRO A 344 7.78 -7.02 13.26
N LEU A 345 7.84 -6.23 12.19
CA LEU A 345 8.30 -4.84 12.23
C LEU A 345 7.48 -4.04 13.25
N PRO A 346 8.08 -2.99 13.87
CA PRO A 346 7.43 -2.21 14.93
C PRO A 346 6.22 -1.39 14.44
N VAL A 347 5.99 -1.33 13.14
CA VAL A 347 4.88 -0.65 12.45
C VAL A 347 4.52 -1.43 11.18
N GLN A 348 3.39 -1.11 10.52
CA GLN A 348 3.05 -1.62 9.18
C GLN A 348 3.92 -0.93 8.11
N ALA A 349 5.24 -1.13 8.20
CA ALA A 349 6.23 -0.39 7.43
C ALA A 349 6.12 -0.63 5.92
N LEU A 350 5.70 -1.83 5.50
CA LEU A 350 5.54 -2.16 4.09
C LEU A 350 4.34 -1.40 3.52
N ASP A 351 3.24 -1.32 4.25
CA ASP A 351 2.06 -0.55 3.86
C ASP A 351 2.39 0.95 3.76
N HIS A 352 2.97 1.53 4.81
CA HIS A 352 3.29 2.96 4.84
C HIS A 352 4.32 3.34 3.77
N ALA A 353 5.38 2.54 3.58
CA ALA A 353 6.37 2.79 2.55
C ALA A 353 5.79 2.64 1.15
N THR A 354 5.09 1.55 0.88
CA THR A 354 4.46 1.33 -0.44
C THR A 354 3.46 2.43 -0.76
N GLY A 355 2.64 2.84 0.22
CA GLY A 355 1.70 3.95 0.07
C GLY A 355 2.39 5.29 -0.22
N THR A 356 3.46 5.60 0.49
CA THR A 356 4.23 6.83 0.24
C THR A 356 4.90 6.79 -1.15
N LEU A 357 5.40 5.63 -1.58
CA LEU A 357 5.93 5.43 -2.92
C LEU A 357 4.85 5.49 -4.01
N MET A 358 3.62 5.06 -3.73
CA MET A 358 2.49 5.26 -4.64
C MET A 358 2.15 6.74 -4.82
N ALA A 359 2.19 7.54 -3.75
CA ALA A 359 2.03 8.99 -3.87
C ALA A 359 3.15 9.60 -4.74
N ALA A 360 4.40 9.17 -4.54
CA ALA A 360 5.52 9.55 -5.40
C ALA A 360 5.26 9.13 -6.87
N ALA A 361 4.69 7.95 -7.11
CA ALA A 361 4.36 7.46 -8.44
C ALA A 361 3.25 8.29 -9.11
N VAL A 362 2.24 8.71 -8.36
CA VAL A 362 1.23 9.66 -8.87
C VAL A 362 1.91 10.97 -9.30
N LEU A 363 2.72 11.56 -8.42
CA LEU A 363 3.40 12.84 -8.68
C LEU A 363 4.34 12.77 -9.88
N HIS A 364 5.16 11.73 -9.96
CA HIS A 364 6.05 11.51 -11.09
C HIS A 364 5.28 11.24 -12.39
N GLY A 365 4.16 10.50 -12.32
CA GLY A 365 3.25 10.32 -13.45
C GLY A 365 2.66 11.63 -13.96
N LEU A 366 2.25 12.52 -13.06
CA LEU A 366 1.78 13.87 -13.40
C LEU A 366 2.87 14.70 -14.08
N THR A 367 4.10 14.69 -13.56
CA THR A 367 5.24 15.38 -14.17
C THR A 367 5.50 14.87 -15.59
N ARG A 368 5.52 13.54 -15.78
CA ARG A 368 5.67 12.94 -17.11
C ARG A 368 4.52 13.31 -18.04
N ARG A 369 3.30 13.42 -17.53
CA ARG A 369 2.13 13.87 -18.30
C ARG A 369 2.27 15.32 -18.74
N LEU A 370 2.81 16.21 -17.91
CA LEU A 370 3.11 17.60 -18.32
C LEU A 370 4.11 17.65 -19.49
N ALA A 371 5.14 16.80 -19.46
CA ALA A 371 6.18 16.78 -20.49
C ALA A 371 5.73 16.11 -21.80
N THR A 372 4.88 15.08 -21.71
CA THR A 372 4.58 14.20 -22.86
C THR A 372 3.14 14.27 -23.36
N GLY A 373 2.23 14.87 -22.57
CA GLY A 373 0.79 14.84 -22.80
C GLY A 373 0.13 13.48 -22.53
N ARG A 374 0.87 12.48 -22.05
CA ARG A 374 0.40 11.09 -21.89
C ARG A 374 0.22 10.71 -20.43
N GLY A 375 -0.84 9.94 -20.15
CA GLY A 375 -1.05 9.31 -18.85
C GLY A 375 -0.03 8.20 -18.57
N SER A 376 -0.19 7.53 -17.45
CA SER A 376 0.69 6.42 -17.08
C SER A 376 0.00 5.43 -16.17
N THR A 377 0.51 4.20 -16.16
CA THR A 377 0.19 3.20 -15.14
C THR A 377 1.44 2.92 -14.32
N ALA A 378 1.28 2.87 -13.00
CA ALA A 378 2.32 2.49 -12.05
C ALA A 378 1.83 1.38 -11.13
N ARG A 379 2.64 0.33 -10.98
CA ARG A 379 2.30 -0.88 -10.23
C ARG A 379 3.39 -1.19 -9.21
N LEU A 380 3.01 -1.30 -7.94
CA LEU A 380 3.90 -1.59 -6.81
C LEU A 380 3.42 -2.84 -6.06
N SER A 381 4.24 -3.44 -5.20
CA SER A 381 3.80 -4.52 -4.32
C SER A 381 4.46 -4.48 -2.95
N LEU A 382 3.73 -4.91 -1.92
CA LEU A 382 4.27 -4.95 -0.55
C LEU A 382 5.49 -5.87 -0.45
N ALA A 383 5.44 -7.03 -1.11
CA ALA A 383 6.55 -7.98 -1.13
C ALA A 383 7.80 -7.40 -1.82
N ARG A 384 7.63 -6.55 -2.84
CA ARG A 384 8.77 -5.88 -3.48
C ARG A 384 9.35 -4.78 -2.58
N THR A 385 8.51 -4.07 -1.84
CA THR A 385 8.96 -3.14 -0.79
C THR A 385 9.69 -3.87 0.34
N ALA A 386 9.25 -5.08 0.72
CA ALA A 386 9.94 -5.92 1.69
C ALA A 386 11.35 -6.30 1.21
N ALA A 387 11.51 -6.62 -0.07
CA ALA A 387 12.82 -6.90 -0.68
C ALA A 387 13.74 -5.67 -0.80
N LEU A 388 13.20 -4.45 -0.69
CA LEU A 388 13.99 -3.22 -0.59
C LEU A 388 14.49 -2.97 0.84
N LEU A 389 13.74 -3.45 1.83
CA LEU A 389 14.05 -3.30 3.26
C LEU A 389 15.09 -4.32 3.75
N ALA A 390 15.02 -5.54 3.22
CA ALA A 390 16.02 -6.60 3.42
C ALA A 390 17.29 -6.33 2.62
#